data_AF-A0A2N2NCD2-F1
#
_entry.id   AF-A0A2N2NCD2-F1
#
_cell.length_a   1.000
_cell.length_b   1.000
_cell.length_c   1.000
_cell.angle_alpha   90.00
_cell.angle_beta   90.00
_cell.angle_gamma   90.00
#
_symmetry.space_group_name_H-M   'P 1'
#
loop_
_entity.id
_entity.type
_entity.pdbx_description
1 polymer ?
#
loop_
_entity_poly.entity_id
_entity_poly.type
_entity_poly.pdbx_seq_one_letter_code
_entity_poly.pdbx_strand_id
1 'polypeptide(L)'
;MSLTLSDNVVVTDLAYEKAHQLGMSLVSPKTIQPPAAPVRPYISKEQKNESIELKIVPAPSFINFENNTSFIKRELVSNTSDPIKAMGLTAMAVTQSDIENTTAGYPKPTNATRIDSTDLRHRVHEEVQLRFGKVDPALLEKTIQRVFTRLGIE
;
A
#
# COMPACT_ATOMS: atom_id res chain seq x y z
N MET A 1 7.38 -14.68 -20.23
CA MET A 1 7.27 -15.25 -18.87
C MET A 1 7.06 -14.09 -17.90
N SER A 2 6.24 -14.21 -16.85
CA SER A 2 5.93 -13.10 -15.93
C SER A 2 6.22 -13.45 -14.47
N LEU A 3 6.75 -12.50 -13.71
CA LEU A 3 7.01 -12.62 -12.28
C LEU A 3 6.09 -11.65 -11.53
N THR A 4 5.25 -12.20 -10.65
CA THR A 4 4.40 -11.42 -9.75
C THR A 4 5.24 -10.92 -8.58
N LEU A 5 5.22 -9.62 -8.35
CA LEU A 5 5.97 -9.00 -7.27
C LEU A 5 5.09 -8.78 -6.04
N SER A 6 5.63 -9.12 -4.88
CA SER A 6 5.03 -8.86 -3.58
C SER A 6 5.26 -7.41 -3.13
N ASP A 7 4.40 -6.90 -2.27
CA ASP A 7 4.41 -5.49 -1.82
C ASP A 7 5.66 -5.09 -1.01
N ASN A 8 6.42 -6.07 -0.54
CA ASN A 8 7.64 -5.86 0.25
C ASN A 8 8.89 -5.63 -0.62
N VAL A 9 8.74 -5.67 -1.95
CA VAL A 9 9.84 -5.53 -2.90
C VAL A 9 9.70 -4.23 -3.68
N VAL A 10 10.68 -3.34 -3.50
CA VAL A 10 10.75 -2.09 -4.26
C VAL A 10 11.30 -2.38 -5.66
N VAL A 11 10.52 -2.06 -6.69
CA VAL A 11 10.98 -2.15 -8.08
C VAL A 11 11.80 -0.92 -8.42
N THR A 12 13.04 -1.14 -8.81
CA THR A 12 13.94 -0.10 -9.33
C THR A 12 14.16 -0.29 -10.83
N ASP A 13 14.68 0.75 -11.48
CA ASP A 13 14.94 0.72 -12.93
C ASP A 13 15.89 -0.41 -13.33
N LEU A 14 16.94 -0.65 -12.53
CA LEU A 14 17.89 -1.74 -12.74
C LEU A 14 17.21 -3.11 -12.73
N ALA A 15 16.23 -3.32 -11.83
CA ALA A 15 15.50 -4.57 -11.76
C ALA A 15 14.63 -4.79 -13.01
N TYR A 16 13.99 -3.73 -13.51
CA TYR A 16 13.16 -3.79 -14.72
C TYR A 16 13.99 -4.13 -15.96
N GLU A 17 15.14 -3.50 -16.13
CA GLU A 17 16.06 -3.80 -17.25
C GLU A 17 16.58 -5.23 -17.20
N LYS A 18 16.97 -5.71 -16.00
CA LYS A 18 17.46 -7.08 -15.84
C LYS A 18 16.38 -8.11 -16.11
N ALA A 19 15.16 -7.87 -15.66
CA ALA A 19 14.02 -8.72 -15.99
C ALA A 19 13.79 -8.75 -17.51
N HIS A 20 13.83 -7.60 -18.19
CA HIS A 20 13.66 -7.52 -19.64
C HIS A 20 14.78 -8.24 -20.41
N GLN A 21 16.04 -8.07 -19.99
CA GLN A 21 17.18 -8.80 -20.55
C GLN A 21 17.02 -10.33 -20.41
N LEU A 22 16.35 -10.78 -19.34
CA LEU A 22 16.01 -12.18 -19.10
C LEU A 22 14.69 -12.62 -19.76
N GLY A 23 14.01 -11.74 -20.51
CA GLY A 23 12.72 -12.05 -21.15
C GLY A 23 11.55 -12.20 -20.17
N MET A 24 11.67 -11.62 -18.98
CA MET A 24 10.68 -11.65 -17.91
C MET A 24 10.01 -10.28 -17.71
N SER A 25 8.70 -10.27 -17.50
CA SER A 25 7.95 -9.06 -17.16
C SER A 25 7.59 -9.05 -15.67
N LEU A 26 7.87 -7.94 -15.01
CA LEU A 26 7.51 -7.69 -13.61
C LEU A 26 6.07 -7.16 -13.54
N VAL A 27 5.17 -7.84 -12.81
CA VAL A 27 3.77 -7.43 -12.66
C VAL A 27 3.48 -7.15 -11.18
N SER A 28 3.05 -5.93 -10.86
CA SER A 28 2.65 -5.54 -9.51
C SER A 28 1.11 -5.55 -9.37
N PRO A 29 0.56 -6.25 -8.37
CA PRO A 29 -0.89 -6.39 -8.18
C PRO A 29 -1.59 -5.07 -7.84
N LYS A 30 -0.85 -4.07 -7.32
CA LYS A 30 -1.39 -2.78 -6.87
C LYS A 30 -1.84 -1.84 -8.00
N THR A 31 -1.44 -2.13 -9.24
CA THR A 31 -1.70 -1.23 -10.39
C THR A 31 -3.13 -1.28 -10.93
N ILE A 32 -3.96 -2.26 -10.51
CA ILE A 32 -5.26 -2.55 -11.14
C ILE A 32 -6.46 -2.08 -10.30
N GLN A 33 -6.26 -1.45 -9.14
CA GLN A 33 -7.39 -0.98 -8.35
C GLN A 33 -7.65 0.52 -8.60
N PRO A 34 -8.59 0.90 -9.50
CA PRO A 34 -9.03 2.28 -9.53
C PRO A 34 -9.55 2.60 -8.12
N PRO A 35 -9.18 3.76 -7.55
CA PRO A 35 -9.76 4.17 -6.27
C PRO A 35 -11.28 4.12 -6.45
N ALA A 36 -11.95 3.32 -5.62
CA ALA A 36 -13.41 3.26 -5.64
C ALA A 36 -13.92 4.70 -5.53
N ALA A 37 -14.61 5.18 -6.57
CA ALA A 37 -15.18 6.51 -6.54
C ALA A 37 -16.06 6.60 -5.28
N PRO A 38 -15.95 7.66 -4.47
CA PRO A 38 -16.76 7.80 -3.26
C PRO A 38 -18.25 7.59 -3.57
N VAL A 39 -18.88 6.65 -2.87
CA VAL A 39 -20.34 6.45 -2.95
C VAL A 39 -21.01 7.73 -2.52
N ARG A 40 -21.86 8.32 -3.37
CA ARG A 40 -22.56 9.58 -3.13
C ARG A 40 -23.73 9.37 -2.14
N PRO A 41 -23.65 9.77 -0.86
CA PRO A 41 -24.63 9.39 0.17
C PRO A 41 -25.91 10.22 0.22
N TYR A 42 -26.38 10.82 -0.88
CA TYR A 42 -27.53 11.74 -0.85
C TYR A 42 -28.52 11.59 -2.01
N ILE A 43 -28.59 10.42 -2.66
CA ILE A 43 -29.77 10.10 -3.46
C ILE A 43 -30.86 9.59 -2.51
N SER A 44 -31.74 10.52 -2.15
CA SER A 44 -33.05 10.36 -1.50
C SER A 44 -33.19 9.23 -0.47
N LYS A 45 -33.03 9.56 0.82
CA LYS A 45 -33.78 8.82 1.84
C LYS A 45 -35.26 9.10 1.57
N GLU A 46 -36.07 8.06 1.42
CA GLU A 46 -37.51 8.19 1.31
C GLU A 46 -38.02 9.00 2.52
N GLN A 47 -38.45 10.23 2.26
CA GLN A 47 -39.07 11.06 3.26
C GLN A 47 -40.44 10.46 3.53
N LYS A 48 -40.59 9.82 4.71
CA LYS A 48 -41.89 9.40 5.25
C LYS A 48 -42.81 10.62 5.25
N ASN A 49 -43.71 10.68 4.27
CA ASN A 49 -44.67 11.77 4.08
C ASN A 49 -45.71 11.72 5.21
N GLU A 50 -45.45 12.39 6.32
CA GLU A 50 -46.53 12.97 7.13
C GLU A 50 -46.98 14.22 6.38
N SER A 51 -48.22 14.20 5.91
CA SER A 51 -48.83 15.20 5.05
C SER A 51 -48.82 16.58 5.71
N ILE A 52 -47.84 17.40 5.36
CA ILE A 52 -47.83 18.83 5.69
C ILE A 52 -48.82 19.49 4.73
N GLU A 53 -49.87 20.09 5.28
CA GLU A 53 -50.88 20.85 4.54
C GLU A 53 -50.22 22.01 3.80
N LEU A 54 -50.11 21.88 2.48
CA LEU A 54 -49.49 22.87 1.61
C LEU A 54 -50.49 23.99 1.35
N LYS A 55 -50.23 25.18 1.93
CA LYS A 55 -50.88 26.42 1.53
C LYS A 55 -50.58 26.65 0.04
N ILE A 56 -51.60 26.51 -0.80
CA ILE A 56 -51.50 26.63 -2.25
C ILE A 56 -51.02 28.04 -2.60
N VAL A 57 -49.76 28.15 -2.99
CA VAL A 57 -49.22 29.33 -3.67
C VAL A 57 -49.17 28.98 -5.16
N PRO A 58 -49.66 29.82 -6.08
CA PRO A 58 -49.67 29.51 -7.50
C PRO A 58 -48.24 29.29 -8.00
N ALA A 59 -47.98 28.09 -8.52
CA ALA A 59 -46.68 27.71 -9.08
C ALA A 59 -46.38 28.52 -10.35
N PRO A 60 -45.17 29.06 -10.52
CA PRO A 60 -44.76 29.62 -11.80
C PRO A 60 -44.54 28.49 -12.83
N SER A 61 -44.91 28.77 -14.08
CA SER A 61 -44.74 27.87 -15.23
C SER A 61 -43.27 27.75 -15.62
N PHE A 62 -42.66 26.61 -15.33
CA PHE A 62 -41.34 26.25 -15.84
C PHE A 62 -41.47 25.51 -17.18
N ILE A 63 -40.62 25.93 -18.12
CA ILE A 63 -40.55 25.51 -19.52
C ILE A 63 -40.24 24.00 -19.64
N ASN A 64 -40.96 23.33 -20.54
CA ASN A 64 -40.75 21.93 -20.94
C ASN A 64 -39.39 21.74 -21.63
N PHE A 65 -38.67 20.68 -21.27
CA PHE A 65 -37.62 20.12 -22.13
C PHE A 65 -37.78 18.61 -22.24
N GLU A 66 -38.07 18.18 -23.45
CA GLU A 66 -38.30 16.81 -23.87
C GLU A 66 -37.00 15.98 -23.89
N ASN A 67 -37.10 14.78 -23.34
CA ASN A 67 -36.76 13.49 -23.96
C ASN A 67 -35.41 13.39 -24.70
N ASN A 68 -34.42 12.72 -24.10
CA ASN A 68 -33.80 11.61 -24.82
C ASN A 68 -33.12 10.56 -23.91
N THR A 69 -33.67 9.36 -23.97
CA THR A 69 -33.21 8.12 -23.36
C THR A 69 -32.33 7.35 -24.36
N SER A 70 -31.12 6.92 -23.97
CA SER A 70 -30.53 5.70 -24.53
C SER A 70 -29.45 5.11 -23.62
N PHE A 71 -29.89 4.14 -22.83
CA PHE A 71 -29.05 3.15 -22.16
C PHE A 71 -28.45 2.21 -23.21
N ILE A 72 -27.13 2.02 -23.24
CA ILE A 72 -26.51 0.87 -23.90
C ILE A 72 -25.73 0.07 -22.86
N LYS A 73 -26.35 -1.06 -22.51
CA LYS A 73 -25.85 -2.23 -21.79
C LYS A 73 -24.92 -3.01 -22.72
N ARG A 74 -23.74 -3.44 -22.26
CA ARG A 74 -23.08 -4.62 -22.84
C ARG A 74 -22.30 -5.40 -21.78
N GLU A 75 -22.67 -6.67 -21.69
CA GLU A 75 -22.29 -7.68 -20.72
C GLU A 75 -20.94 -8.35 -21.04
N LEU A 76 -20.31 -8.79 -19.95
CA LEU A 76 -19.43 -9.93 -19.71
C LEU A 76 -19.17 -10.95 -20.85
N VAL A 77 -17.90 -11.32 -21.06
CA VAL A 77 -17.50 -12.72 -21.34
C VAL A 77 -16.15 -13.02 -20.66
N SER A 78 -16.18 -13.95 -19.71
CA SER A 78 -15.04 -14.62 -19.09
C SER A 78 -14.73 -15.90 -19.85
N ASN A 79 -13.48 -16.09 -20.29
CA ASN A 79 -12.99 -17.37 -20.80
C ASN A 79 -11.92 -17.95 -19.87
N THR A 80 -12.22 -19.18 -19.45
CA THR A 80 -11.51 -20.12 -18.58
C THR A 80 -10.39 -20.88 -19.30
N SER A 81 -9.30 -21.23 -18.60
CA SER A 81 -8.68 -22.58 -18.63
C SER A 81 -7.41 -22.67 -17.73
N ASP A 82 -7.46 -23.53 -16.71
CA ASP A 82 -6.39 -23.95 -15.78
C ASP A 82 -5.33 -24.90 -16.45
N PRO A 83 -4.54 -25.75 -15.73
CA PRO A 83 -3.34 -25.50 -14.88
C PRO A 83 -2.13 -26.46 -15.20
N ILE A 84 -0.88 -26.16 -14.80
CA ILE A 84 0.26 -27.11 -14.79
C ILE A 84 1.19 -26.79 -13.59
N LYS A 85 1.19 -27.54 -12.47
CA LYS A 85 1.92 -28.78 -12.09
C LYS A 85 3.39 -28.60 -11.63
N ALA A 86 3.53 -28.58 -10.29
CA ALA A 86 4.42 -29.36 -9.39
C ALA A 86 5.98 -29.25 -9.37
N MET A 87 6.45 -29.09 -8.11
CA MET A 87 7.54 -29.81 -7.40
C MET A 87 9.00 -29.31 -7.40
N GLY A 88 9.52 -29.07 -6.18
CA GLY A 88 10.96 -29.05 -5.87
C GLY A 88 11.32 -28.24 -4.62
N LEU A 89 11.20 -28.82 -3.42
CA LEU A 89 11.68 -28.25 -2.14
C LEU A 89 13.01 -28.92 -1.75
N THR A 90 14.05 -28.14 -1.46
CA THR A 90 15.14 -28.55 -0.56
C THR A 90 15.70 -27.32 0.12
N ALA A 91 15.53 -27.23 1.44
CA ALA A 91 16.09 -26.21 2.32
C ALA A 91 16.89 -26.91 3.41
N MET A 92 18.18 -26.61 3.52
CA MET A 92 18.97 -26.89 4.73
C MET A 92 19.84 -25.66 5.02
N ALA A 93 19.40 -24.83 5.96
CA ALA A 93 20.21 -23.79 6.56
C ALA A 93 20.50 -24.21 8.01
N VAL A 94 21.76 -24.54 8.28
CA VAL A 94 22.31 -24.72 9.63
C VAL A 94 22.67 -23.34 10.15
N THR A 95 22.06 -22.92 11.26
CA THR A 95 22.47 -21.72 12.01
C THR A 95 23.27 -22.17 13.22
N GLN A 96 24.57 -21.84 13.25
CA GLN A 96 25.35 -21.85 14.48
C GLN A 96 25.48 -20.41 14.95
N SER A 97 24.91 -20.13 16.12
CA SER A 97 24.93 -18.85 16.80
C SER A 97 26.26 -18.61 17.53
N ASP A 98 26.50 -17.33 17.80
CA ASP A 98 27.33 -16.78 18.88
C ASP A 98 28.86 -16.83 18.74
N ILE A 99 29.44 -15.77 18.15
CA ILE A 99 30.70 -15.19 18.64
C ILE A 99 30.57 -13.66 18.64
N GLU A 100 30.54 -13.11 19.86
CA GLU A 100 30.58 -11.68 20.15
C GLU A 100 31.93 -11.06 19.73
N ASN A 101 31.86 -9.83 19.21
CA ASN A 101 32.90 -8.80 19.08
C ASN A 101 34.37 -9.24 18.87
N THR A 102 34.95 -8.88 17.71
CA THR A 102 36.11 -7.97 17.59
C THR A 102 36.46 -7.73 16.11
N THR A 103 36.68 -6.46 15.76
CA THR A 103 37.45 -5.92 14.62
C THR A 103 37.93 -6.91 13.55
N ALA A 104 37.24 -6.94 12.42
CA ALA A 104 37.79 -7.31 11.12
C ALA A 104 37.01 -6.57 10.04
N GLY A 105 37.70 -6.06 9.01
CA GLY A 105 37.17 -5.23 7.91
C GLY A 105 36.19 -5.92 6.96
N TYR A 106 35.29 -6.75 7.48
CA TYR A 106 34.19 -7.34 6.76
C TYR A 106 32.90 -6.62 7.15
N PRO A 107 32.11 -6.11 6.18
CA PRO A 107 30.79 -5.60 6.50
C PRO A 107 29.99 -6.74 7.13
N LYS A 108 29.46 -6.52 8.33
CA LYS A 108 28.45 -7.42 8.90
C LYS A 108 27.32 -7.50 7.87
N PRO A 109 26.96 -8.69 7.35
CA PRO A 109 25.79 -8.80 6.49
C PRO A 109 24.59 -8.40 7.34
N THR A 110 24.11 -7.17 7.16
CA THR A 110 22.82 -6.77 7.72
C THR A 110 21.81 -7.67 7.05
N ASN A 111 21.23 -8.60 7.81
CA ASN A 111 20.20 -9.47 7.29
C ASN A 111 19.04 -8.57 6.85
N ALA A 112 18.90 -8.37 5.53
CA ALA A 112 18.01 -7.40 4.89
C ALA A 112 16.51 -7.62 5.17
N THR A 113 16.16 -8.55 6.07
CA THR A 113 14.80 -9.02 6.29
C THR A 113 14.33 -8.86 7.73
N ARG A 114 15.20 -8.56 8.70
CA ARG A 114 14.79 -8.30 10.09
C ARG A 114 15.38 -6.98 10.54
N ILE A 115 14.58 -5.93 10.50
CA ILE A 115 14.93 -4.63 11.06
C ILE A 115 14.99 -4.80 12.57
N ASP A 116 16.19 -4.76 13.13
CA ASP A 116 16.37 -4.71 14.58
C ASP A 116 15.94 -3.33 15.06
N SER A 117 15.03 -3.28 16.03
CA SER A 117 14.50 -2.01 16.56
C SER A 117 15.61 -1.19 17.22
N THR A 118 16.65 -1.84 17.73
CA THR A 118 17.82 -1.17 18.31
C THR A 118 18.67 -0.47 17.23
N ASP A 119 18.95 -1.15 16.11
CA ASP A 119 19.67 -0.57 14.96
C ASP A 119 18.88 0.60 14.34
N LEU A 120 17.55 0.43 14.22
CA LEU A 120 16.69 1.48 13.68
C LEU A 120 16.69 2.72 14.57
N ARG A 121 16.69 2.56 15.90
CA ARG A 121 16.78 3.69 16.85
C ARG A 121 18.08 4.47 16.66
N HIS A 122 19.21 3.78 16.59
CA HIS A 122 20.51 4.43 16.39
C HIS A 122 20.55 5.21 15.08
N ARG A 123 20.06 4.62 14.00
CA ARG A 123 20.02 5.28 12.68
C ARG A 123 19.14 6.52 12.68
N VAL A 124 17.94 6.43 13.28
CA VAL A 124 17.02 7.58 13.39
C VAL A 124 17.63 8.68 14.25
N HIS A 125 18.27 8.32 15.37
CA HIS A 125 18.97 9.29 16.22
C HIS A 125 20.05 10.06 15.45
N GLU A 126 20.92 9.34 14.71
CA GLU A 126 21.96 9.96 13.88
C GLU A 126 21.38 10.83 12.77
N GLU A 127 20.38 10.33 12.05
CA GLU A 127 19.77 11.06 10.94
C GLU A 127 19.07 12.35 11.41
N VAL A 128 18.39 12.30 12.55
CA VAL A 128 17.77 13.49 13.15
C VAL A 128 18.85 14.49 13.61
N GLN A 129 19.93 14.03 14.22
CA GLN A 129 21.04 14.90 14.62
C GLN A 129 21.69 15.59 13.41
N LEU A 130 21.85 14.88 12.29
CA LEU A 130 22.39 15.44 11.05
C LEU A 130 21.47 16.48 10.41
N ARG A 131 20.14 16.23 10.42
CA ARG A 131 19.15 17.10 9.77
C ARG A 131 18.80 18.33 10.59
N PHE A 132 18.67 18.18 11.91
CA PHE A 132 18.16 19.22 12.81
C PHE A 132 19.26 19.89 13.65
N GLY A 133 20.50 19.38 13.60
CA GLY A 133 21.63 19.94 14.32
C GLY A 133 21.57 19.66 15.82
N LYS A 134 21.71 20.69 16.66
CA LYS A 134 21.72 20.54 18.12
C LYS A 134 20.30 20.39 18.67
N VAL A 135 19.88 19.16 18.91
CA VAL A 135 18.63 18.83 19.62
C VAL A 135 18.97 18.33 21.03
N ASP A 136 18.06 18.54 21.99
CA ASP A 136 18.20 17.95 23.33
C ASP A 136 18.15 16.41 23.24
N PRO A 137 19.22 15.69 23.64
CA PRO A 137 19.29 14.24 23.51
C PRO A 137 18.19 13.53 24.32
N ALA A 138 17.82 14.07 25.49
CA ALA A 138 16.80 13.44 26.34
C ALA A 138 15.40 13.54 25.71
N LEU A 139 15.12 14.64 25.01
CA LEU A 139 13.87 14.83 24.29
C LEU A 139 13.82 13.98 23.02
N LEU A 140 14.94 13.87 22.31
CA LEU A 140 15.05 13.06 21.09
C LEU A 140 14.73 11.59 21.39
N GLU A 141 15.36 11.02 22.43
CA GLU A 141 15.10 9.63 22.84
C GLU A 141 13.64 9.38 23.22
N LYS A 142 13.02 10.28 24.00
CA LYS A 142 11.59 10.17 24.34
C LYS A 142 10.69 10.24 23.10
N THR A 143 11.06 11.06 22.13
CA THR A 143 10.31 11.21 20.88
C THR A 143 10.43 9.95 20.03
N ILE A 144 11.65 9.41 19.88
CA ILE A 144 11.91 8.16 19.18
C ILE A 144 11.13 7.02 19.84
N GLN A 145 11.24 6.86 21.16
CA GLN A 145 10.48 5.87 21.94
C GLN A 145 8.97 5.97 21.66
N ARG A 146 8.38 7.18 21.76
CA ARG A 146 6.94 7.36 21.52
C ARG A 146 6.54 6.98 20.09
N VAL A 147 7.34 7.33 19.10
CA VAL A 147 7.06 7.01 17.69
C VAL A 147 7.14 5.50 17.46
N PHE A 148 8.16 4.83 18.01
CA PHE A 148 8.32 3.38 17.88
C PHE A 148 7.17 2.62 18.54
N THR A 149 6.79 3.02 19.75
CA THR A 149 5.60 2.48 20.44
C THR A 149 4.33 2.71 19.62
N ARG A 150 4.14 3.90 19.03
CA ARG A 150 2.96 4.22 18.21
C ARG A 150 2.91 3.42 16.91
N LEU A 151 4.06 3.05 16.35
CA LEU A 151 4.16 2.27 15.12
C LEU A 151 4.18 0.75 15.37
N GLY A 152 4.28 0.30 16.62
CA GLY A 152 4.36 -1.12 16.97
C GLY A 152 5.68 -1.77 16.54
N ILE A 153 6.79 -1.00 16.56
CA ILE A 153 8.13 -1.47 16.15
C ILE A 153 8.93 -1.98 17.38
N GLU A 154 8.32 -2.05 18.57
CA GLU A 154 8.96 -2.46 19.84
C GLU A 154 8.69 -3.91 20.24
#